data_AF-A0A8S4NQ44-F1
#
_entry.id   AF-A0A8S4NQ44-F1
#
_cell.length_a   1.000
_cell.length_b   1.000
_cell.length_c   1.000
_cell.angle_alpha   90.00
_cell.angle_beta   90.00
_cell.angle_gamma   90.00
#
_symmetry.space_group_name_H-M   'P 1'
#
loop_
_entity.id
_entity.type
_entity.pdbx_description
1 polymer ?
#
loop_
_entity_poly.entity_id
_entity_poly.type
_entity_poly.pdbx_seq_one_letter_code
_entity_poly.pdbx_strand_id
1 'polypeptide(L)'
;KYEFDESGDRLTQYSIVQHKIKADGSCCKNEIVGFWSMSDEKLQIQYDNLTWMEPKGTGNIPESVCSKPCESNEIYFQGDLPCCWECRPCRANEIVEANQTECKICTNFTWPSTTYQDCEAIIPEYISYSNPVIVTILVLSIVGLLICGVVLVIYLRHSHMKILRASSIELSYFILMGIASTYATAFSFCTDPGLIVCYWRQLGFSISFSLIYAPLLTKATRIYRIFRATETFEQARRCMSMGSVVLTASILCFVQ
;
A
#
# COMPACT_ATOMS: atom_id res chain seq x y z
N LYS A 1 25.74 -10.37 70.28
CA LYS A 1 26.26 -11.75 70.14
C LYS A 1 27.30 -11.69 69.03
N TYR A 2 28.52 -12.17 69.27
CA TYR A 2 29.56 -12.17 68.24
C TYR A 2 29.53 -13.52 67.53
N GLU A 3 29.41 -13.51 66.21
CA GLU A 3 29.38 -14.71 65.38
C GLU A 3 30.55 -14.62 64.40
N PHE A 4 31.21 -15.75 64.18
CA PHE A 4 32.41 -15.88 63.37
C PHE A 4 32.14 -16.91 62.28
N ASP A 5 32.73 -16.71 61.10
CA ASP A 5 32.68 -17.68 60.02
C ASP A 5 33.68 -18.83 60.23
N GLU A 6 33.71 -19.79 59.30
CA GLU A 6 34.61 -20.95 59.36
C GLU A 6 36.10 -20.57 59.25
N SER A 7 36.40 -19.39 58.69
CA SER A 7 37.76 -18.84 58.57
C SER A 7 38.20 -18.07 59.82
N GLY A 8 37.29 -17.86 60.77
CA GLY A 8 37.51 -17.07 61.99
C GLY A 8 37.27 -15.57 61.82
N ASP A 9 36.72 -15.14 60.68
CA ASP A 9 36.36 -13.75 60.42
C ASP A 9 35.03 -13.41 61.09
N ARG A 10 34.95 -12.21 61.65
CA ARG A 10 33.77 -11.76 62.38
C ARG A 10 32.67 -11.31 61.41
N LEU A 11 31.48 -11.86 61.59
CA LEU A 11 30.27 -11.36 60.92
C LEU A 11 29.95 -9.96 61.48
N THR A 12 30.18 -8.95 60.64
CA THR A 12 30.11 -7.54 61.01
C THR A 12 28.97 -6.83 60.27
N GLN A 13 28.51 -5.73 60.86
CA GLN A 13 27.56 -4.83 60.24
C GLN A 13 28.31 -3.56 59.80
N TYR A 14 28.10 -3.16 58.56
CA TYR A 14 28.70 -1.98 57.97
C TYR A 14 27.67 -0.86 57.91
N SER A 15 28.08 0.36 58.22
CA SER A 15 27.26 1.56 58.03
C SER A 15 27.67 2.29 56.76
N ILE A 16 26.69 2.63 55.93
CA ILE A 16 26.88 3.33 54.66
C ILE A 16 26.65 4.82 54.92
N VAL A 17 27.57 5.65 54.48
CA VAL A 17 27.59 7.08 54.76
C VAL A 17 27.61 7.87 53.46
N GLN A 18 26.77 8.91 53.37
CA GLN A 18 26.81 9.89 52.29
C GLN A 18 27.43 11.20 52.80
N HIS A 19 28.36 11.76 52.04
CA HIS A 19 28.92 13.09 52.29
C HIS A 19 28.04 14.15 51.62
N LYS A 20 27.31 14.94 52.41
CA LYS A 20 26.41 15.98 51.92
C LYS A 20 27.02 17.38 52.08
N ILE A 21 26.82 18.25 51.11
CA ILE A 21 27.20 19.66 51.24
C ILE A 21 26.16 20.35 52.12
N LYS A 22 26.60 21.20 53.06
CA LYS A 22 25.68 21.96 53.93
C LYS A 22 25.04 23.11 53.13
N ALA A 23 23.87 23.58 53.57
CA ALA A 23 23.18 24.71 52.94
C ALA A 23 24.00 26.01 52.89
N ASP A 24 24.99 26.14 53.80
CA ASP A 24 25.92 27.27 53.92
C ASP A 24 27.13 27.19 52.95
N GLY A 25 27.11 26.25 51.99
CA GLY A 25 28.20 26.07 51.02
C GLY A 25 29.49 25.46 51.57
N SER A 26 29.62 25.31 52.89
CA SER A 26 30.74 24.59 53.52
C SER A 26 30.59 23.07 53.34
N CYS A 27 31.63 22.44 52.80
CA CYS A 27 31.74 20.99 52.71
C CYS A 27 32.19 20.40 54.06
N CYS A 28 31.75 19.21 54.50
CA CYS A 28 30.60 18.38 54.14
C CYS A 28 30.08 17.74 55.45
N LYS A 29 28.79 17.42 55.58
CA LYS A 29 28.22 16.67 56.71
C LYS A 29 28.11 15.20 56.34
N ASN A 30 28.65 14.33 57.18
CA ASN A 30 28.50 12.88 57.04
C ASN A 30 27.16 12.46 57.62
N GLU A 31 26.35 11.77 56.83
CA GLU A 31 25.07 11.23 57.27
C GLU A 31 24.99 9.75 56.93
N ILE A 32 24.55 8.95 57.90
CA ILE A 32 24.37 7.51 57.70
C ILE A 32 23.08 7.32 56.89
N VAL A 33 23.18 6.63 55.76
CA VAL A 33 22.10 6.44 54.79
C VAL A 33 21.69 4.97 54.63
N GLY A 34 22.42 4.05 55.28
CA GLY A 34 22.07 2.64 55.24
C GLY A 34 23.00 1.77 56.06
N PHE A 35 22.65 0.49 56.14
CA PHE A 35 23.44 -0.54 56.79
C PHE A 35 23.47 -1.81 55.95
N TRP A 36 24.60 -2.51 55.99
CA TRP A 36 24.73 -3.84 55.44
C TRP A 36 25.06 -4.81 56.57
N SER A 37 24.25 -5.85 56.70
CA SER A 37 24.43 -6.90 57.71
C SER A 37 24.97 -8.15 57.03
N MET A 38 26.18 -8.57 57.40
CA MET A 38 26.79 -9.79 56.86
C MET A 38 26.08 -11.06 57.36
N SER A 39 25.55 -11.05 58.59
CA SER A 39 24.83 -12.20 59.17
C SER A 39 23.48 -12.45 58.49
N ASP A 40 22.82 -11.39 58.03
CA ASP A 40 21.51 -11.47 57.38
C ASP A 40 21.60 -11.42 55.85
N GLU A 41 22.81 -11.23 55.31
CA GLU A 41 23.12 -10.96 53.89
C GLU A 41 22.21 -9.88 53.27
N LYS A 42 21.82 -8.89 54.07
CA LYS A 42 20.82 -7.88 53.69
C LYS A 42 21.42 -6.48 53.70
N LEU A 43 21.18 -5.79 52.58
CA LEU A 43 21.44 -4.37 52.40
C LEU A 43 20.16 -3.58 52.67
N GLN A 44 20.22 -2.67 53.64
CA GLN A 44 19.13 -1.74 53.95
C GLN A 44 19.59 -0.32 53.70
N ILE A 45 19.00 0.35 52.70
CA ILE A 45 19.30 1.75 52.37
C ILE A 45 18.03 2.57 52.60
N GLN A 46 18.13 3.66 53.36
CA GLN A 46 17.08 4.67 53.45
C GLN A 46 17.19 5.61 52.25
N TYR A 47 16.42 5.31 51.20
CA TYR A 47 16.39 6.13 49.98
C TYR A 47 15.87 7.56 50.24
N ASP A 48 14.95 7.76 51.18
CA ASP A 48 14.44 9.08 51.57
C ASP A 48 15.54 9.99 52.15
N ASN A 49 16.59 9.41 52.72
CA ASN A 49 17.73 10.14 53.27
C ASN A 49 18.84 10.36 52.23
N LEU A 50 18.72 9.85 51.02
CA LEU A 50 19.71 10.10 49.96
C LEU A 50 19.43 11.44 49.30
N THR A 51 20.48 12.24 49.12
CA THR A 51 20.39 13.50 48.38
C THR A 51 21.31 13.46 47.18
N TRP A 52 20.76 13.61 45.98
CA TRP A 52 21.54 13.65 44.74
C TRP A 52 21.61 15.08 44.20
N MET A 53 22.81 15.49 43.79
CA MET A 53 23.01 16.78 43.14
C MET A 53 22.88 16.59 41.63
N GLU A 54 21.66 16.74 41.10
CA GLU A 54 21.47 16.80 39.64
C GLU A 54 21.47 18.25 39.15
N PRO A 55 22.14 18.54 38.00
CA PRO A 55 22.05 19.85 37.33
C PRO A 55 20.61 20.24 36.92
N LYS A 56 19.70 19.26 36.80
CA LYS A 56 18.32 19.44 36.33
C LYS A 56 17.25 19.37 37.44
N GLY A 57 17.67 19.29 38.70
CA GLY A 57 16.78 19.55 39.85
C GLY A 57 15.73 18.48 40.19
N THR A 58 15.79 17.29 39.59
CA THR A 58 14.79 16.22 39.84
C THR A 58 15.08 15.36 41.06
N GLY A 59 16.30 15.40 41.62
CA GLY A 59 16.66 14.67 42.85
C GLY A 59 16.68 13.15 42.71
N ASN A 60 16.62 12.64 41.48
CA ASN A 60 16.59 11.21 41.19
C ASN A 60 17.99 10.60 41.25
N ILE A 61 18.05 9.29 41.51
CA ILE A 61 19.32 8.52 41.49
C ILE A 61 19.85 8.55 40.05
N PRO A 62 21.11 8.95 39.82
CA PRO A 62 21.69 8.95 38.47
C PRO A 62 21.86 7.52 37.96
N GLU A 63 21.43 7.29 36.73
CA GLU A 63 21.67 6.02 36.03
C GLU A 63 23.08 6.00 35.43
N SER A 64 23.87 5.00 35.82
CA SER A 64 25.22 4.76 35.29
C SER A 64 25.17 3.78 34.11
N VAL A 65 24.47 4.14 33.03
CA VAL A 65 24.35 3.32 31.81
C VAL A 65 25.14 3.93 30.65
N CYS A 66 25.85 3.09 29.89
CA CYS A 66 26.61 3.53 28.72
C CYS A 66 25.71 3.86 27.54
N SER A 67 24.75 2.97 27.28
CA SER A 67 23.80 3.05 26.18
C SER A 67 22.39 2.84 26.68
N LYS A 68 21.43 3.55 26.08
CA LYS A 68 20.00 3.38 26.37
C LYS A 68 19.45 2.16 25.62
N PRO A 69 18.36 1.53 26.10
CA PRO A 69 17.67 0.50 25.34
C PRO A 69 17.21 1.05 23.98
N CYS A 70 17.36 0.25 22.93
CA CYS A 70 17.02 0.64 21.56
C CYS A 70 15.51 0.64 21.31
N GLU A 71 15.06 1.40 20.30
CA GLU A 71 13.66 1.40 19.89
C GLU A 71 13.28 0.11 19.14
N SER A 72 11.98 -0.13 18.95
CA SER A 72 11.48 -1.38 18.36
C SER A 72 11.88 -1.60 16.91
N ASN A 73 12.28 -0.55 16.20
CA ASN A 73 12.77 -0.55 14.81
C ASN A 73 14.31 -0.60 14.71
N GLU A 74 15.01 -0.74 15.83
CA GLU A 74 16.46 -0.70 15.91
C GLU A 74 17.03 -2.01 16.47
N ILE A 75 18.26 -2.33 16.05
CA ILE A 75 19.03 -3.46 16.56
C ILE A 75 20.20 -3.00 17.42
N TYR A 76 20.58 -3.84 18.37
CA TYR A 76 21.78 -3.68 19.18
C TYR A 76 23.01 -4.03 18.36
N PHE A 77 23.84 -3.02 18.09
CA PHE A 77 25.17 -3.22 17.54
C PHE A 77 26.20 -3.12 18.65
N GLN A 78 26.88 -4.22 18.96
CA GLN A 78 27.83 -4.28 20.08
C GLN A 78 29.02 -3.33 19.84
N GLY A 79 29.34 -2.51 20.85
CA GLY A 79 30.52 -1.66 20.85
C GLY A 79 31.76 -2.34 21.45
N ASP A 80 32.77 -1.55 21.81
CA ASP A 80 34.04 -2.06 22.34
C ASP A 80 33.92 -2.69 23.74
N LEU A 81 32.96 -2.21 24.56
CA LEU A 81 32.69 -2.75 25.90
C LEU A 81 31.39 -3.58 25.89
N PRO A 82 31.29 -4.64 26.70
CA PRO A 82 30.11 -5.51 26.72
C PRO A 82 28.83 -4.81 27.21
N CYS A 83 28.93 -3.71 27.96
CA CYS A 83 27.79 -2.91 28.42
C CYS A 83 27.45 -1.73 27.51
N CYS A 84 28.20 -1.53 26.42
CA CYS A 84 28.01 -0.42 25.48
C CYS A 84 27.57 -0.97 24.13
N TRP A 85 26.47 -0.45 23.62
CA TRP A 85 25.94 -0.77 22.31
C TRP A 85 25.52 0.50 21.55
N GLU A 86 25.49 0.41 20.23
CA GLU A 86 24.96 1.42 19.34
C GLU A 86 23.63 0.91 18.76
N CYS A 87 22.59 1.73 18.77
CA CYS A 87 21.32 1.39 18.14
C CYS A 87 21.38 1.73 16.66
N ARG A 88 21.10 0.75 15.79
CA ARG A 88 21.04 0.96 14.34
C ARG A 88 19.65 0.67 13.79
N PRO A 89 19.06 1.57 13.01
CA PRO A 89 17.73 1.34 12.44
C PRO A 89 17.79 0.28 11.34
N CYS A 90 16.80 -0.62 11.36
CA CYS A 90 16.55 -1.54 10.25
C CYS A 90 15.92 -0.80 9.06
N ARG A 91 15.91 -1.42 7.88
CA ARG A 91 15.23 -0.86 6.72
C ARG A 91 13.71 -0.91 6.90
N ALA A 92 12.99 -0.06 6.17
CA ALA A 92 11.54 0.04 6.27
C ALA A 92 10.78 -1.26 5.94
N ASN A 93 11.39 -2.19 5.19
CA ASN A 93 10.82 -3.48 4.80
C ASN A 93 11.32 -4.66 5.66
N GLU A 94 11.99 -4.37 6.76
CA GLU A 94 12.60 -5.35 7.66
C GLU A 94 11.94 -5.31 9.04
N ILE A 95 11.94 -6.45 9.72
CA ILE A 95 11.53 -6.61 11.12
C ILE A 95 12.76 -6.91 11.98
N VAL A 96 12.69 -6.55 13.26
CA VAL A 96 13.71 -6.87 14.25
C VAL A 96 13.43 -8.28 14.79
N GLU A 97 14.40 -9.18 14.73
CA GLU A 97 14.24 -10.51 15.32
C GLU A 97 14.10 -10.44 16.86
N ALA A 98 13.57 -11.49 17.48
CA ALA A 98 13.35 -11.55 18.94
C ALA A 98 14.63 -11.28 19.77
N ASN A 99 15.80 -11.56 19.21
CA ASN A 99 17.09 -11.31 19.85
C ASN A 99 17.59 -9.86 19.71
N GLN A 100 16.87 -9.01 18.96
CA GLN A 100 17.19 -7.60 18.69
C GLN A 100 18.60 -7.34 18.14
N THR A 101 19.25 -8.34 17.56
CA THR A 101 20.60 -8.24 16.99
C THR A 101 20.63 -8.21 15.47
N GLU A 102 19.58 -8.71 14.82
CA GLU A 102 19.53 -8.84 13.37
C GLU A 102 18.19 -8.34 12.80
N CYS A 103 18.27 -7.74 11.61
CA CYS A 103 17.13 -7.31 10.82
C CYS A 103 16.79 -8.42 9.80
N LYS A 104 15.51 -8.79 9.73
CA LYS A 104 15.02 -9.81 8.80
C LYS A 104 14.04 -9.19 7.80
N ILE A 105 14.23 -9.51 6.53
CA ILE A 105 13.39 -9.00 5.45
C ILE A 105 12.03 -9.72 5.45
N CYS A 106 10.93 -8.96 5.34
CA CYS A 106 9.59 -9.52 5.16
C CYS A 106 9.43 -10.19 3.79
N THR A 107 8.61 -11.23 3.71
CA THR A 107 8.33 -11.94 2.46
C THR A 107 7.51 -11.08 1.50
N ASN A 108 7.49 -11.44 0.22
CA ASN A 108 6.71 -10.71 -0.78
C ASN A 108 5.23 -10.62 -0.38
N PHE A 109 4.61 -9.45 -0.61
CA PHE A 109 3.24 -9.10 -0.21
C PHE A 109 3.00 -8.97 1.30
N THR A 110 4.06 -8.91 2.10
CA THR A 110 3.98 -8.60 3.53
C THR A 110 4.79 -7.36 3.87
N TRP A 111 4.41 -6.67 4.94
CA TRP A 111 5.00 -5.42 5.40
C TRP A 111 5.16 -5.44 6.94
N PRO A 112 6.19 -4.80 7.51
CA PRO A 112 6.36 -4.74 8.96
C PRO A 112 5.16 -4.08 9.66
N SER A 113 4.75 -4.63 10.80
CA SER A 113 3.78 -4.02 11.69
C SER A 113 4.35 -2.73 12.31
N THR A 114 3.49 -1.92 12.95
CA THR A 114 3.91 -0.67 13.63
C THR A 114 4.97 -0.89 14.72
N THR A 115 5.02 -2.10 15.30
CA THR A 115 6.01 -2.50 16.31
C THR A 115 7.27 -3.13 15.69
N TYR A 116 7.33 -3.33 14.37
CA TYR A 116 8.47 -3.95 13.65
C TYR A 116 8.85 -5.36 14.14
N GLN A 117 7.94 -6.06 14.83
CA GLN A 117 8.16 -7.43 15.33
C GLN A 117 7.61 -8.50 14.38
N ASP A 118 6.53 -8.19 13.67
CA ASP A 118 5.83 -9.12 12.80
C ASP A 118 5.65 -8.54 11.39
N CYS A 119 5.57 -9.44 10.40
CA CYS A 119 5.22 -9.09 9.02
C CYS A 119 3.73 -9.35 8.80
N GLU A 120 2.98 -8.31 8.47
CA GLU A 120 1.54 -8.36 8.18
C GLU A 120 1.30 -8.37 6.66
N ALA A 121 0.23 -9.04 6.21
CA ALA A 121 -0.11 -9.06 4.79
C ALA A 121 -0.60 -7.69 4.32
N ILE A 122 -0.08 -7.22 3.19
CA ILE A 122 -0.53 -5.95 2.57
C ILE A 122 -1.96 -6.16 2.06
N ILE A 123 -2.90 -5.42 2.63
CA ILE A 123 -4.31 -5.46 2.23
C ILE A 123 -4.44 -4.73 0.88
N PRO A 124 -5.05 -5.35 -0.15
CA PRO A 124 -5.27 -4.68 -1.42
C PRO A 124 -6.27 -3.53 -1.24
N GLU A 125 -5.88 -2.34 -1.66
CA GLU A 125 -6.82 -1.22 -1.75
C GLU A 125 -7.68 -1.36 -3.01
N TYR A 126 -8.99 -1.48 -2.79
CA TYR A 126 -9.97 -1.45 -3.87
C TYR A 126 -10.36 0.00 -4.20
N ILE A 127 -10.84 0.18 -5.42
CA ILE A 127 -11.45 1.43 -5.91
C ILE A 127 -12.59 1.81 -4.96
N SER A 128 -12.38 2.86 -4.15
CA SER A 128 -13.40 3.37 -3.24
C SER A 128 -14.45 4.18 -4.00
N TYR A 129 -15.73 3.79 -3.87
CA TYR A 129 -16.87 4.53 -4.43
C TYR A 129 -17.01 5.96 -3.90
N SER A 130 -16.25 6.34 -2.88
CA SER A 130 -16.16 7.71 -2.36
C SER A 130 -15.40 8.67 -3.28
N ASN A 131 -14.63 8.17 -4.24
CA ASN A 131 -13.87 9.03 -5.14
C ASN A 131 -14.81 9.63 -6.22
N PRO A 132 -14.88 10.97 -6.34
CA PRO A 132 -15.79 11.64 -7.28
C PRO A 132 -15.50 11.28 -8.75
N VAL A 133 -14.25 10.97 -9.10
CA VAL A 133 -13.86 10.56 -10.45
C VAL A 133 -14.52 9.23 -10.82
N ILE A 134 -14.58 8.28 -9.89
CA ILE A 134 -15.17 6.96 -10.13
C ILE A 134 -16.70 7.09 -10.27
N VAL A 135 -17.33 7.89 -9.42
CA VAL A 135 -18.78 8.16 -9.49
C VAL A 135 -19.15 8.81 -10.83
N THR A 136 -18.39 9.80 -11.29
CA THR A 136 -18.66 10.47 -12.57
C THR A 136 -18.55 9.52 -13.76
N ILE A 137 -17.52 8.66 -13.80
CA ILE A 137 -17.37 7.65 -14.86
C ILE A 137 -18.53 6.66 -14.85
N LEU A 138 -18.97 6.20 -13.67
CA LEU A 138 -20.11 5.29 -13.53
C LEU A 138 -21.40 5.92 -14.06
N VAL A 139 -21.71 7.15 -13.65
CA VAL A 139 -22.91 7.88 -14.09
C VAL A 139 -22.88 8.08 -15.59
N LEU A 140 -21.76 8.54 -16.16
CA LEU A 140 -21.61 8.73 -17.60
C LEU A 140 -21.75 7.42 -18.37
N SER A 141 -21.23 6.31 -17.83
CA SER A 141 -21.34 4.99 -18.45
C SER A 141 -22.79 4.50 -18.49
N ILE A 142 -23.54 4.68 -17.40
CA ILE A 142 -24.96 4.31 -17.32
C ILE A 142 -25.79 5.16 -18.28
N VAL A 143 -25.59 6.49 -18.27
CA VAL A 143 -26.29 7.41 -19.18
C VAL A 143 -25.96 7.07 -20.64
N GLY A 144 -24.69 6.78 -20.94
CA GLY A 144 -24.25 6.34 -22.27
C GLY A 144 -24.96 5.06 -22.74
N LEU A 145 -25.05 4.04 -21.87
CA LEU A 145 -25.77 2.80 -22.16
C LEU A 145 -27.27 3.03 -22.40
N LEU A 146 -27.90 3.90 -21.62
CA LEU A 146 -29.31 4.27 -21.80
C LEU A 146 -29.54 4.95 -23.16
N ILE A 147 -28.68 5.90 -23.54
CA ILE A 147 -28.74 6.57 -24.85
C ILE A 147 -28.56 5.54 -25.98
N CYS A 148 -27.57 4.64 -25.87
CA CYS A 148 -27.37 3.55 -26.84
C CYS A 148 -28.62 2.66 -26.96
N GLY A 149 -29.27 2.33 -25.85
CA GLY A 149 -30.51 1.55 -25.83
C GLY A 149 -31.66 2.26 -26.54
N VAL A 150 -31.86 3.56 -26.27
CA VAL A 150 -32.88 4.38 -26.97
C VAL A 150 -32.61 4.42 -28.47
N VAL A 151 -31.36 4.66 -28.88
CA VAL A 151 -30.98 4.65 -30.29
C VAL A 151 -31.24 3.28 -30.92
N LEU A 152 -30.88 2.18 -30.26
CA LEU A 152 -31.14 0.82 -30.75
C LEU A 152 -32.65 0.58 -30.97
N VAL A 153 -33.50 0.98 -30.03
CA VAL A 153 -34.96 0.85 -30.14
C VAL A 153 -35.49 1.66 -31.32
N ILE A 154 -35.00 2.87 -31.52
CA ILE A 154 -35.35 3.71 -32.69
C ILE A 154 -34.97 3.01 -33.99
N TYR A 155 -33.74 2.45 -34.07
CA TYR A 155 -33.29 1.70 -35.24
C TYR A 155 -34.17 0.48 -35.54
N LEU A 156 -34.56 -0.28 -34.51
CA LEU A 156 -35.42 -1.44 -34.66
C LEU A 156 -36.84 -1.05 -35.12
N ARG A 157 -37.42 0.01 -34.53
CA ARG A 157 -38.77 0.50 -34.84
C ARG A 157 -38.86 1.16 -36.22
N HIS A 158 -37.85 1.94 -36.61
CA HIS A 158 -37.81 2.66 -37.90
C HIS A 158 -37.05 1.90 -39.00
N SER A 159 -36.78 0.61 -38.81
CA SER A 159 -36.10 -0.26 -39.80
C SER A 159 -36.76 -0.26 -41.19
N HIS A 160 -38.05 0.11 -41.29
CA HIS A 160 -38.81 0.23 -42.54
C HIS A 160 -38.68 1.59 -43.27
N MET A 161 -38.08 2.62 -42.66
CA MET A 161 -37.94 3.95 -43.27
C MET A 161 -36.83 3.95 -44.34
N LYS A 162 -37.18 4.27 -45.60
CA LYS A 162 -36.28 4.24 -46.78
C LYS A 162 -34.98 5.06 -46.59
N ILE A 163 -35.00 6.11 -45.77
CA ILE A 163 -33.84 6.97 -45.47
C ILE A 163 -32.73 6.19 -44.75
N LEU A 164 -33.07 5.30 -43.83
CA LEU A 164 -32.11 4.47 -43.08
C LEU A 164 -31.56 3.29 -43.90
N ARG A 165 -32.22 2.93 -45.01
CA ARG A 165 -31.86 1.80 -45.88
C ARG A 165 -30.87 2.19 -46.99
N ALA A 166 -30.80 3.48 -47.33
CA ALA A 166 -29.78 4.04 -48.22
C ALA A 166 -28.41 4.14 -47.52
N SER A 167 -28.42 4.42 -46.22
CA SER A 167 -27.27 4.23 -45.33
C SER A 167 -27.17 2.74 -44.99
N SER A 168 -25.96 2.21 -44.88
CA SER A 168 -25.71 0.81 -44.52
C SER A 168 -26.15 0.56 -43.07
N ILE A 169 -27.41 0.15 -42.88
CA ILE A 169 -28.01 -0.11 -41.56
C ILE A 169 -27.20 -1.14 -40.76
N GLU A 170 -26.70 -2.18 -41.46
CA GLU A 170 -25.85 -3.24 -40.90
C GLU A 170 -24.56 -2.70 -40.26
N LEU A 171 -23.88 -1.75 -40.91
CA LEU A 171 -22.66 -1.13 -40.37
C LEU A 171 -22.97 -0.27 -39.13
N SER A 172 -24.15 0.34 -39.10
CA SER A 172 -24.59 1.17 -37.96
C SER A 172 -24.86 0.31 -36.73
N TYR A 173 -25.39 -0.91 -36.91
CA TYR A 173 -25.56 -1.87 -35.80
C TYR A 173 -24.21 -2.28 -35.18
N PHE A 174 -23.18 -2.58 -35.98
CA PHE A 174 -21.85 -2.91 -35.45
C PHE A 174 -21.24 -1.75 -34.66
N ILE A 175 -21.35 -0.52 -35.18
CA ILE A 175 -20.87 0.68 -34.48
C ILE A 175 -21.61 0.84 -33.14
N LEU A 176 -22.94 0.67 -33.13
CA LEU A 176 -23.74 0.79 -31.92
C LEU A 176 -23.36 -0.27 -30.86
N MET A 177 -23.12 -1.51 -31.29
CA MET A 177 -22.62 -2.59 -30.43
C MET A 177 -21.24 -2.28 -29.85
N GLY A 178 -20.34 -1.72 -30.64
CA GLY A 178 -19.01 -1.29 -30.17
C GLY A 178 -19.08 -0.16 -29.15
N ILE A 179 -19.94 0.83 -29.36
CA ILE A 179 -20.16 1.94 -28.40
C ILE A 179 -20.76 1.40 -27.09
N ALA A 180 -21.77 0.53 -27.16
CA ALA A 180 -22.36 -0.09 -25.97
C ALA A 180 -21.31 -0.93 -25.20
N SER A 181 -20.50 -1.71 -25.91
CA SER A 181 -19.40 -2.48 -25.33
C SER A 181 -18.34 -1.59 -24.67
N THR A 182 -18.07 -0.40 -25.22
CA THR A 182 -17.14 0.58 -24.63
C THR A 182 -17.65 1.05 -23.26
N TYR A 183 -18.91 1.46 -23.16
CA TYR A 183 -19.50 1.87 -21.88
C TYR A 183 -19.60 0.70 -20.89
N ALA A 184 -19.88 -0.52 -21.34
CA ALA A 184 -19.87 -1.71 -20.49
C ALA A 184 -18.47 -2.03 -19.96
N THR A 185 -17.43 -1.83 -20.77
CA THR A 185 -16.03 -2.01 -20.36
C THR A 185 -15.64 -0.94 -19.33
N ALA A 186 -15.99 0.32 -19.57
CA ALA A 186 -15.75 1.42 -18.62
C ALA A 186 -16.43 1.15 -17.25
N PHE A 187 -17.68 0.72 -17.25
CA PHE A 187 -18.39 0.30 -16.04
C PHE A 187 -17.66 -0.85 -15.33
N SER A 188 -17.23 -1.86 -16.09
CA SER A 188 -16.50 -3.02 -15.56
C SER A 188 -15.17 -2.65 -14.91
N PHE A 189 -14.50 -1.57 -15.32
CA PHE A 189 -13.27 -1.07 -14.67
C PHE A 189 -13.53 -0.46 -13.29
N CYS A 190 -14.73 0.08 -13.06
CA CYS A 190 -15.10 0.72 -11.80
C CYS A 190 -15.70 -0.26 -10.77
N THR A 191 -16.07 -1.47 -11.17
CA THR A 191 -16.62 -2.50 -10.26
C THR A 191 -15.52 -3.37 -9.65
N ASP A 192 -15.84 -4.12 -8.61
CA ASP A 192 -14.87 -5.03 -7.97
C ASP A 192 -14.36 -6.13 -8.93
N PRO A 193 -13.09 -6.55 -8.78
CA PRO A 193 -12.48 -7.54 -9.66
C PRO A 193 -13.08 -8.93 -9.40
N GLY A 194 -13.96 -9.39 -10.28
CA GLY A 194 -14.39 -10.79 -10.40
C GLY A 194 -13.70 -11.49 -11.58
N LEU A 195 -13.73 -12.82 -11.62
CA LEU A 195 -13.14 -13.61 -12.73
C LEU A 195 -13.71 -13.19 -14.10
N ILE A 196 -15.03 -13.07 -14.20
CA ILE A 196 -15.73 -12.68 -15.44
C ILE A 196 -15.37 -11.25 -15.82
N VAL A 197 -15.36 -10.35 -14.84
CA VAL A 197 -15.01 -8.94 -15.03
C VAL A 197 -13.55 -8.80 -15.51
N CYS A 198 -12.64 -9.65 -15.01
CA CYS A 198 -11.25 -9.67 -15.43
C CYS A 198 -11.11 -10.05 -16.91
N TYR A 199 -11.74 -11.13 -17.35
CA TYR A 199 -11.75 -11.50 -18.78
C TYR A 199 -12.39 -10.42 -19.63
N TRP A 200 -13.48 -9.81 -19.16
CA TRP A 200 -14.15 -8.74 -19.87
C TRP A 200 -13.32 -7.46 -19.96
N ARG A 201 -12.56 -7.09 -18.92
CA ARG A 201 -11.61 -5.97 -18.97
C ARG A 201 -10.51 -6.20 -20.00
N GLN A 202 -10.00 -7.43 -20.08
CA GLN A 202 -8.93 -7.79 -21.01
C GLN A 202 -9.40 -7.77 -22.46
N LEU A 203 -10.55 -8.40 -22.76
CA LEU A 203 -11.03 -8.56 -24.14
C LEU A 203 -11.96 -7.44 -24.59
N GLY A 204 -12.72 -6.87 -23.68
CA GLY A 204 -13.78 -5.89 -23.97
C GLY A 204 -13.25 -4.63 -24.61
N PHE A 205 -12.07 -4.15 -24.23
CA PHE A 205 -11.45 -2.97 -24.85
C PHE A 205 -11.11 -3.23 -26.33
N SER A 206 -10.41 -4.34 -26.62
CA SER A 206 -10.03 -4.72 -27.98
C SER A 206 -11.26 -4.99 -28.87
N ILE A 207 -12.26 -5.69 -28.34
CA ILE A 207 -13.51 -5.97 -29.06
C ILE A 207 -14.25 -4.67 -29.40
N SER A 208 -14.35 -3.75 -28.43
CA SER A 208 -15.05 -2.47 -28.62
C SER A 208 -14.40 -1.63 -29.72
N PHE A 209 -13.06 -1.52 -29.71
CA PHE A 209 -12.33 -0.78 -30.74
C PHE A 209 -12.54 -1.38 -32.13
N SER A 210 -12.41 -2.70 -32.27
CA SER A 210 -12.59 -3.37 -33.55
C SER A 210 -14.01 -3.24 -34.10
N LEU A 211 -15.04 -3.31 -33.24
CA LEU A 211 -16.43 -3.13 -33.63
C LEU A 211 -16.76 -1.71 -34.09
N ILE A 212 -16.01 -0.70 -33.66
CA ILE A 212 -16.18 0.70 -34.08
C ILE A 212 -15.36 0.97 -35.36
N TYR A 213 -14.09 0.62 -35.37
CA TYR A 213 -13.17 1.00 -36.44
C TYR A 213 -13.35 0.19 -37.72
N ALA A 214 -13.65 -1.11 -37.65
CA ALA A 214 -13.87 -1.93 -38.85
C ALA A 214 -15.02 -1.42 -39.75
N PRO A 215 -16.25 -1.15 -39.24
CA PRO A 215 -17.32 -0.59 -40.06
C PRO A 215 -17.04 0.84 -40.51
N LEU A 216 -16.35 1.67 -39.72
CA LEU A 216 -15.94 3.03 -40.12
C LEU A 216 -14.99 3.01 -41.31
N LEU A 217 -13.94 2.18 -41.24
CA LEU A 217 -12.98 1.99 -42.33
C LEU A 217 -13.65 1.42 -43.58
N THR A 218 -14.56 0.45 -43.40
CA THR A 218 -15.35 -0.10 -44.53
C THR A 218 -16.19 0.98 -45.20
N LYS A 219 -16.85 1.83 -44.41
CA LYS A 219 -17.66 2.94 -44.94
C LYS A 219 -16.79 3.94 -45.70
N ALA A 220 -15.65 4.34 -45.14
CA ALA A 220 -14.70 5.26 -45.75
C ALA A 220 -14.12 4.71 -47.07
N THR A 221 -13.64 3.46 -47.07
CA THR A 221 -13.08 2.82 -48.27
C THR A 221 -14.13 2.58 -49.35
N ARG A 222 -15.39 2.28 -48.99
CA ARG A 222 -16.49 2.20 -49.96
C ARG A 222 -16.74 3.54 -50.64
N ILE A 223 -16.79 4.64 -49.88
CA ILE A 223 -16.99 5.99 -50.43
C ILE A 223 -15.82 6.38 -51.33
N TYR A 224 -14.58 6.17 -50.87
CA TYR A 224 -13.38 6.44 -51.66
C TYR A 224 -13.39 5.70 -53.01
N ARG A 225 -13.79 4.42 -53.03
CA ARG A 225 -13.88 3.65 -54.29
C ARG A 225 -14.96 4.16 -55.23
N ILE A 226 -16.08 4.67 -54.71
CA ILE A 226 -17.14 5.26 -55.53
C ILE A 226 -16.61 6.50 -56.25
N PHE A 227 -15.96 7.42 -55.54
CA PHE A 227 -15.36 8.62 -56.14
C PHE A 227 -14.22 8.29 -57.11
N ARG A 228 -13.37 7.33 -56.78
CA ARG A 228 -12.29 6.91 -57.68
C ARG A 228 -12.84 6.29 -58.98
N ALA A 229 -13.89 5.48 -58.90
CA ALA A 229 -14.52 4.89 -60.09
C ALA A 229 -15.31 5.89 -60.94
N THR A 230 -15.65 7.06 -60.40
CA THR A 230 -16.18 8.17 -61.23
C THR A 230 -15.07 8.92 -61.96
N GLU A 231 -13.83 8.92 -61.45
CA GLU A 231 -12.67 9.56 -62.09
C GLU A 231 -11.98 8.65 -63.12
N THR A 232 -11.77 7.38 -62.77
CA THR A 232 -11.30 6.35 -63.69
C THR A 232 -12.52 5.62 -64.22
N PHE A 233 -12.83 5.69 -65.53
CA PHE A 233 -13.89 4.92 -66.22
C PHE A 233 -13.76 3.37 -66.08
N GLU A 234 -12.89 2.89 -65.18
CA GLU A 234 -12.83 1.52 -64.73
C GLU A 234 -14.06 1.17 -63.87
N GLN A 235 -14.70 0.08 -64.25
CA GLN A 235 -15.89 -0.44 -63.60
C GLN A 235 -15.62 -0.72 -62.12
N ALA A 236 -16.36 -0.06 -61.21
CA ALA A 236 -16.28 -0.22 -59.77
C ALA A 236 -16.59 -1.66 -59.32
N ARG A 237 -15.68 -2.60 -59.52
CA ARG A 237 -15.95 -4.04 -59.38
C ARG A 237 -15.42 -4.58 -58.07
N ARG A 238 -16.17 -4.32 -56.99
CA ARG A 238 -16.47 -5.25 -55.88
C ARG A 238 -17.18 -4.47 -54.78
N CYS A 239 -18.47 -4.71 -54.60
CA CYS A 239 -19.16 -4.37 -53.36
C CYS A 239 -18.45 -5.10 -52.21
N MET A 240 -17.95 -4.35 -51.22
CA MET A 240 -17.57 -4.95 -49.94
C MET A 240 -18.83 -5.54 -49.31
N SER A 241 -18.84 -6.86 -49.20
CA SER A 241 -19.88 -7.62 -48.51
C SER A 241 -19.68 -7.51 -47.00
N MET A 242 -20.69 -7.87 -46.21
CA MET A 242 -20.59 -8.02 -44.75
C MET A 242 -19.40 -8.90 -44.34
N GLY A 243 -19.05 -9.90 -45.16
CA GLY A 243 -17.86 -10.72 -44.93
C GLY A 243 -16.55 -9.92 -44.88
N SER A 244 -16.44 -8.81 -45.61
CA SER A 244 -15.26 -7.92 -45.58
C SER A 244 -15.15 -7.17 -44.24
N VAL A 245 -16.29 -6.77 -43.66
CA VAL A 245 -16.33 -6.07 -42.35
C VAL A 245 -15.85 -7.00 -41.24
N VAL A 246 -16.37 -8.22 -41.21
CA VAL A 246 -15.97 -9.25 -40.24
C VAL A 246 -14.49 -9.57 -40.39
N LEU A 247 -13.98 -9.72 -41.63
CA LEU A 247 -12.56 -9.94 -41.88
C LEU A 247 -11.70 -8.79 -41.35
N THR A 248 -12.07 -7.54 -41.63
CA THR A 248 -11.34 -6.37 -41.11
C THR A 248 -11.40 -6.25 -39.59
N ALA A 249 -12.55 -6.59 -38.98
CA ALA A 249 -12.71 -6.58 -37.53
C ALA A 249 -11.87 -7.67 -36.86
N SER A 250 -11.83 -8.88 -37.43
CA SER A 250 -10.99 -9.98 -36.94
C SER A 250 -9.51 -9.66 -37.07
N ILE A 251 -9.09 -9.01 -38.17
CA ILE A 251 -7.68 -8.58 -38.33
C ILE A 251 -7.34 -7.51 -37.29
N LEU A 252 -8.19 -6.51 -37.09
CA LEU A 252 -7.96 -5.47 -36.08
C LEU A 252 -7.90 -6.05 -34.66
N CYS A 253 -8.82 -6.96 -34.32
CA CYS A 253 -8.80 -7.69 -33.05
C CYS A 253 -7.55 -8.55 -32.86
N PHE A 254 -6.96 -9.10 -33.93
CA PHE A 254 -5.77 -9.94 -33.83
C PHE A 254 -4.47 -9.12 -33.71
N VAL A 255 -4.47 -7.91 -34.26
CA VAL A 255 -3.32 -6.99 -34.20
C VAL A 255 -3.22 -6.30 -32.83
N GLN A 256 -4.34 -6.12 -32.12
CA GLN A 256 -4.41 -5.51 -30.78
C GLN A 256 -4.36 -6.55 -29.66
#